data_AF-A0A1R0X6E4-F1
#
_entry.id   AF-A0A1R0X6E4-F1
#
_cell.length_a   1.000
_cell.length_b   1.000
_cell.length_c   1.000
_cell.angle_alpha   90.00
_cell.angle_beta   90.00
_cell.angle_gamma   90.00
#
_symmetry.space_group_name_H-M   'P 1'
#
loop_
_entity.id
_entity.type
_entity.pdbx_description
1 polymer ?
#
loop_
_entity_poly.entity_id
_entity_poly.type
_entity_poly.pdbx_seq_one_letter_code
_entity_poly.pdbx_strand_id
1 'polypeptide(L)'
;MDQIQQRVEVLLRLFVKCDISLEPESVFTDLEMDSLTYIKFIVEVERALQLDFDPYLLVAGHFPTVGDLTAYLWSKNGEGCATDA
;
A
#
# COMPACT_ATOMS: atom_id res chain seq x y z
N MET A 1 5.65 1.77 -15.36
CA MET A 1 5.68 1.62 -13.89
C MET A 1 5.11 2.88 -13.30
N ASP A 2 3.99 2.73 -12.61
CA ASP A 2 3.17 3.84 -12.12
C ASP A 2 3.75 4.49 -10.86
N GLN A 3 3.60 5.80 -10.73
CA GLN A 3 4.22 6.59 -9.66
C GLN A 3 3.76 6.15 -8.25
N ILE A 4 2.52 5.68 -8.10
CA ILE A 4 2.01 5.17 -6.81
C ILE A 4 2.65 3.83 -6.46
N GLN A 5 2.70 2.91 -7.42
CA GLN A 5 3.32 1.60 -7.23
C GLN A 5 4.78 1.76 -6.81
N GLN A 6 5.53 2.63 -7.48
CA GLN A 6 6.92 2.93 -7.11
C GLN A 6 7.05 3.49 -5.68
N ARG A 7 6.13 4.38 -5.25
CA ARG A 7 6.17 4.93 -3.88
C ARG A 7 5.87 3.86 -2.84
N VAL A 8 4.90 2.97 -3.10
CA VAL A 8 4.57 1.85 -2.22
C VAL A 8 5.74 0.87 -2.13
N GLU A 9 6.38 0.55 -3.27
CA GLU A 9 7.57 -0.30 -3.29
C GLU A 9 8.72 0.28 -2.48
N VAL A 10 9.00 1.58 -2.62
CA VAL A 10 10.04 2.26 -1.84
C VAL A 10 9.73 2.18 -0.34
N LEU A 11 8.49 2.43 0.06
CA LEU A 11 8.08 2.34 1.46
C LEU A 11 8.22 0.91 1.99
N LEU A 12 7.81 -0.10 1.22
CA LEU A 12 7.98 -1.52 1.60
C LEU A 12 9.46 -1.88 1.74
N ARG A 13 10.32 -1.49 0.80
CA ARG A 13 11.77 -1.75 0.88
C ARG A 13 12.40 -1.10 2.11
N LEU A 14 11.99 0.13 2.45
CA LEU A 14 12.45 0.83 3.66
C LEU A 14 11.96 0.13 4.93
N PHE A 15 10.74 -0.38 4.92
CA PHE A 15 10.10 -0.97 6.09
C PHE A 15 10.58 -2.39 6.38
N VAL A 16 10.69 -3.23 5.35
CA VAL A 16 11.07 -4.66 5.44
C VAL A 16 12.60 -4.85 5.39
N LYS A 17 13.37 -3.79 5.07
CA LYS A 17 14.85 -3.83 4.93
C LYS A 17 15.34 -4.95 4.00
N CYS A 18 14.54 -5.30 3.00
CA CYS A 18 14.80 -6.46 2.16
C CYS A 18 14.70 -6.08 0.68
N ASP A 19 15.60 -6.64 -0.12
CA ASP A 19 15.76 -6.36 -1.55
C ASP A 19 14.82 -7.24 -2.40
N ILE A 20 13.57 -7.37 -1.95
CA ILE A 20 12.58 -8.27 -2.55
C ILE A 20 11.97 -7.59 -3.78
N SER A 21 11.83 -8.33 -4.89
CA SER A 21 11.02 -7.92 -6.04
C SER A 21 9.56 -7.96 -5.62
N LEU A 22 8.90 -6.81 -5.59
CA LEU A 22 7.51 -6.69 -5.16
C LEU A 22 6.61 -6.86 -6.38
N GLU A 23 6.23 -8.10 -6.64
CA GLU A 23 5.23 -8.38 -7.67
C GLU A 23 3.83 -8.06 -7.12
N PRO A 24 2.87 -7.57 -7.94
CA PRO A 24 1.51 -7.24 -7.49
C PRO A 24 0.81 -8.38 -6.75
N GLU A 25 1.06 -9.62 -7.12
CA GLU A 25 0.52 -10.84 -6.51
C GLU A 25 1.17 -11.21 -5.17
N SER A 26 2.21 -10.49 -4.74
CA SER A 26 2.93 -10.77 -3.49
C SER A 26 2.00 -10.57 -2.29
N VAL A 27 1.91 -11.59 -1.44
CA VAL A 27 1.13 -11.56 -0.20
C VAL A 27 1.99 -10.95 0.90
N PHE A 28 1.41 -10.10 1.76
CA PHE A 28 2.16 -9.45 2.84
C PHE A 28 2.79 -10.45 3.83
N THR A 29 2.17 -11.61 4.04
CA THR A 29 2.74 -12.68 4.87
C THR A 29 4.03 -13.26 4.28
N ASP A 30 4.14 -13.31 2.95
CA ASP A 30 5.34 -13.80 2.26
C ASP A 30 6.48 -12.79 2.32
N LEU A 31 6.16 -11.53 2.61
CA LEU A 31 7.11 -10.45 2.89
C LEU A 31 7.53 -10.39 4.37
N GLU A 32 7.27 -11.46 5.13
CA GLU A 32 7.53 -11.56 6.58
C GLU A 32 6.84 -10.46 7.40
N MET A 33 5.76 -9.87 6.89
CA MET A 33 5.00 -8.85 7.62
C MET A 33 3.96 -9.51 8.52
N ASP A 34 4.19 -9.42 9.84
CA ASP A 34 3.16 -9.76 10.83
C ASP A 34 2.05 -8.69 10.88
N SER A 35 0.97 -8.98 11.62
CA SER A 35 -0.18 -8.07 11.70
C SER A 35 0.16 -6.68 12.26
N LEU A 36 1.16 -6.56 13.14
CA LEU A 36 1.60 -5.28 13.70
C LEU A 36 2.41 -4.48 12.67
N THR A 37 3.29 -5.17 11.95
CA THR A 37 4.15 -4.61 10.90
C THR A 37 3.31 -4.17 9.72
N TYR A 38 2.27 -4.93 9.37
CA TYR A 38 1.24 -4.56 8.41
C TYR A 38 0.53 -3.25 8.79
N ILE A 39 -0.03 -3.16 10.01
CA ILE A 39 -0.74 -1.95 10.45
C ILE A 39 0.18 -0.73 10.39
N LYS A 40 1.41 -0.85 10.91
CA LYS A 40 2.38 0.25 10.86
C LYS A 40 2.71 0.67 9.43
N PHE A 41 2.86 -0.30 8.53
CA PHE A 41 3.11 -0.02 7.12
C PHE A 41 1.94 0.72 6.47
N ILE A 42 0.69 0.30 6.70
CA ILE A 42 -0.49 1.00 6.17
C ILE A 42 -0.55 2.45 6.68
N VAL A 43 -0.26 2.69 7.97
CA VAL A 43 -0.21 4.05 8.55
C VAL A 43 0.92 4.88 7.92
N GLU A 44 2.08 4.29 7.62
CA GLU A 44 3.16 5.01 6.95
C GLU A 44 2.82 5.33 5.48
N VAL A 45 2.13 4.44 4.77
CA VAL A 45 1.60 4.69 3.43
C VAL A 45 0.59 5.84 3.45
N GLU A 46 -0.35 5.82 4.40
CA GLU A 46 -1.34 6.88 4.62
C GLU A 46 -0.66 8.25 4.83
N ARG A 47 0.31 8.31 5.75
CA ARG A 47 1.10 9.52 6.02
C ARG A 47 1.89 10.00 4.81
N ALA A 48 2.57 9.08 4.12
CA ALA A 48 3.41 9.41 2.97
C ALA A 48 2.59 9.93 1.79
N LEU A 49 1.39 9.39 1.60
CA LEU A 49 0.48 9.77 0.51
C LEU A 49 -0.49 10.89 0.89
N GLN A 50 -0.51 11.31 2.16
CA GLN A 50 -1.48 12.29 2.69
C GLN A 50 -2.93 11.88 2.40
N LEU A 51 -3.20 10.58 2.47
CA LEU A 51 -4.54 10.02 2.34
C LEU A 51 -5.16 9.86 3.73
N ASP A 52 -6.47 9.78 3.80
CA ASP A 52 -7.21 9.46 5.03
C ASP A 52 -7.87 8.11 4.78
N PHE A 53 -7.40 7.05 5.44
CA PHE A 53 -7.95 5.71 5.27
C PHE A 53 -9.08 5.48 6.25
N ASP A 54 -10.13 4.81 5.76
CA ASP A 54 -11.13 4.28 6.68
C ASP A 54 -10.44 3.30 7.65
N PRO A 55 -10.60 3.45 8.97
CA PRO A 55 -10.04 2.53 9.96
C PRO A 55 -10.34 1.05 9.71
N TYR A 56 -11.43 0.71 9.01
CA TYR A 56 -11.73 -0.66 8.60
C TYR A 56 -10.68 -1.27 7.66
N LEU A 57 -9.89 -0.45 6.97
CA LEU A 57 -8.81 -0.86 6.06
C LEU A 57 -7.52 -1.27 6.80
N LEU A 58 -7.41 -0.93 8.09
CA LEU A 58 -6.28 -1.33 8.94
C LEU A 58 -6.39 -2.80 9.40
N VAL A 59 -7.53 -3.45 9.15
CA VAL A 59 -7.73 -4.86 9.49
C VAL A 59 -6.84 -5.72 8.59
N ALA A 60 -5.90 -6.43 9.21
CA ALA A 60 -5.02 -7.37 8.52
C ALA A 60 -5.85 -8.35 7.68
N GLY A 61 -5.59 -8.39 6.38
CA GLY A 61 -6.34 -9.20 5.41
C GLY A 61 -7.32 -8.43 4.51
N HIS A 62 -7.54 -7.13 4.75
CA HIS A 62 -8.35 -6.31 3.83
C HIS A 62 -7.66 -6.15 2.46
N PHE A 63 -6.33 -6.00 2.47
CA PHE A 63 -5.50 -6.07 1.26
C PHE A 63 -4.62 -7.32 1.36
N PRO A 64 -5.02 -8.46 0.74
CA PRO A 64 -4.23 -9.67 0.80
C PRO A 64 -2.92 -9.53 0.03
N THR A 65 -2.91 -8.78 -1.09
CA THR A 65 -1.71 -8.57 -1.92
C THR A 65 -1.30 -7.11 -2.01
N VAL A 66 -0.06 -6.86 -2.43
CA VAL A 66 0.46 -5.52 -2.75
C VAL A 66 -0.36 -4.88 -3.89
N GLY A 67 -0.84 -5.68 -4.84
CA GLY A 67 -1.73 -5.27 -5.92
C GLY A 67 -3.05 -4.69 -5.41
N ASP A 68 -3.67 -5.34 -4.41
CA ASP A 68 -4.94 -4.86 -3.84
C ASP A 68 -4.77 -3.50 -3.16
N LEU A 69 -3.68 -3.33 -2.40
CA LEU A 69 -3.36 -2.06 -1.78
C LEU A 69 -3.11 -0.98 -2.84
N THR A 70 -2.25 -1.24 -3.82
CA THR A 70 -1.93 -0.26 -4.88
C THR A 70 -3.14 0.13 -5.71
N ALA A 71 -4.03 -0.82 -6.03
CA ALA A 71 -5.29 -0.55 -6.72
C ALA A 71 -6.22 0.36 -5.90
N TYR A 72 -6.34 0.09 -4.60
CA TYR A 72 -7.10 0.95 -3.69
C TYR A 72 -6.52 2.38 -3.64
N LEU A 73 -5.20 2.50 -3.47
CA LEU A 73 -4.52 3.80 -3.48
C LEU A 73 -4.74 4.54 -4.79
N TRP A 74 -4.81 3.82 -5.91
CA TRP A 74 -5.14 4.40 -7.20
C TRP A 74 -6.55 4.97 -7.25
N SER A 75 -7.56 4.25 -6.74
CA SER A 75 -8.92 4.80 -6.67
C SER A 75 -8.97 6.09 -5.85
N LYS A 76 -8.25 6.14 -4.72
CA LYS A 76 -8.24 7.33 -3.84
C LYS A 76 -7.45 8.50 -4.40
N ASN A 77 -6.34 8.24 -5.09
CA ASN A 77 -5.52 9.29 -5.69
C ASN A 77 -6.07 9.73 -7.07
N GLY A 78 -6.85 8.88 -7.74
CA GLY A 78 -7.60 9.19 -8.96
C GLY A 78 -8.84 10.04 -8.72
N GLU A 79 -9.44 9.98 -7.53
CA GLU A 79 -10.48 10.93 -7.08
C GLU A 79 -9.93 12.36 -6.84
N GLY A 80 -8.63 12.59 -7.05
CA GLY A 80 -7.99 13.92 -7.04
C GLY A 80 -8.02 14.69 -8.37
N CYS A 81 -8.53 14.12 -9.47
CA CYS A 81 -8.73 14.84 -10.73
C CYS A 81 -9.77 14.16 -11.63
N ALA A 82 -11.05 14.32 -11.31
CA ALA A 82 -12.15 14.07 -12.25
C ALA A 82 -13.34 15.00 -11.94
N THR A 83 -13.11 16.31 -12.02
CA THR A 83 -14.13 17.19 -12.58
C THR A 83 -13.81 17.38 -14.05
N ASP A 84 -14.80 17.03 -14.88
CA ASP A 84 -14.95 17.27 -16.32
C ASP A 84 -14.14 16.40 -17.30
N ALA A 85 -14.84 15.39 -17.84
CA ALA A 85 -14.95 15.16 -19.29
C ALA A 85 -16.16 14.27 -19.61
#